data_AF-A0A816B130-F1
#
_entry.id   AF-A0A816B130-F1
#
_cell.length_a   1.000
_cell.length_b   1.000
_cell.length_c   1.000
_cell.angle_alpha   90.00
_cell.angle_beta   90.00
_cell.angle_gamma   90.00
#
_symmetry.space_group_name_H-M   'P 1'
#
loop_
_entity.id
_entity.type
_entity.pdbx_description
1 polymer ?
#
loop_
_entity_poly.entity_id
_entity_poly.type
_entity_poly.pdbx_seq_one_letter_code
_entity_poly.pdbx_strand_id
1 'polypeptide(L)'
;FFSDFYPIFHNPIVNYRKKLRCSYEVVYPLQSAIFILYTYASLIMLLIRPFFISIIHQKFISASIYSALHFYPCLLVLHALCGGLIYFSFPILTITSSVLLNAIHFTLIANEENEWIPFLRKLCGNIQNWIIYLIHIILLLCGLVSFTQIENEYDYILLPIVFLPGLLYILLYKFTGTNTIRPIGN
;
A
#
# COMPACT_ATOMS: atom_id res chain seq x y z
N PHE A 1 10.16 19.89 -0.85
CA PHE A 1 9.99 18.42 -0.85
C PHE A 1 11.27 17.67 -0.46
N PHE A 2 12.30 17.53 -1.32
CA PHE A 2 13.56 16.85 -0.90
C PHE A 2 14.28 17.55 0.25
N SER A 3 14.17 18.88 0.30
CA SER A 3 14.63 19.72 1.42
C SER A 3 14.04 19.33 2.76
N ASP A 4 12.82 18.80 2.74
CA ASP A 4 12.04 18.51 3.93
C ASP A 4 12.45 17.14 4.47
N PHE A 5 12.70 16.15 3.61
CA PHE A 5 13.20 14.85 4.06
C PHE A 5 14.70 14.82 4.39
N TYR A 6 15.48 15.75 3.85
CA TYR A 6 16.94 15.82 4.08
C TYR A 6 17.40 17.22 4.55
N PRO A 7 16.91 17.70 5.71
CA PRO A 7 17.19 19.06 6.19
C PRO A 7 18.67 19.27 6.55
N ILE A 8 19.44 18.18 6.66
CA ILE A 8 20.90 18.23 6.90
C ILE A 8 21.65 18.94 5.77
N PHE A 9 21.18 18.78 4.53
CA PHE A 9 21.77 19.43 3.35
C PHE A 9 21.21 20.84 3.13
N HIS A 10 20.01 21.14 3.66
CA HIS A 10 19.26 22.37 3.41
C HIS A 10 19.16 23.28 4.64
N ASN A 11 20.29 23.50 5.31
CA ASN A 11 20.37 24.41 6.46
C ASN A 11 20.36 25.89 6.03
N PRO A 12 19.51 26.75 6.62
CA PRO A 12 19.41 28.16 6.24
C PRO A 12 20.67 28.95 6.65
N ILE A 13 21.02 29.95 5.83
CA ILE A 13 22.13 30.87 6.07
C ILE A 13 21.56 32.24 6.43
N VAL A 14 21.72 32.66 7.68
CA VAL A 14 21.26 33.96 8.14
C VAL A 14 22.31 35.02 7.81
N ASN A 15 21.87 36.09 7.15
CA ASN A 15 22.70 37.24 6.76
C ASN A 15 23.98 36.85 6.00
N TYR A 16 23.93 35.78 5.19
CA TYR A 16 25.06 35.24 4.40
C TYR A 16 26.35 34.93 5.20
N ARG A 17 26.30 34.97 6.53
CA ARG A 17 27.49 34.80 7.39
C ARG A 17 27.39 33.63 8.34
N LYS A 18 26.19 33.27 8.80
CA LYS A 18 26.00 32.21 9.79
C LYS A 18 25.02 31.16 9.29
N LYS A 19 25.51 29.93 9.10
CA LYS A 19 24.67 28.77 8.81
C LYS A 19 24.08 28.24 10.12
N LEU A 20 22.76 28.33 10.29
CA LEU A 20 22.07 27.75 11.43
C LEU A 20 21.86 26.25 11.16
N ARG A 21 22.14 25.40 12.15
CA ARG A 21 21.92 23.95 12.06
C ARG A 21 20.57 23.59 12.67
N CYS A 22 19.49 23.86 11.93
CA CYS A 22 18.13 23.55 12.36
C CYS A 22 17.72 22.10 12.02
N SER A 23 18.58 21.33 11.35
CA SER A 23 18.27 19.95 10.93
C SER A 23 17.92 18.99 12.06
N TYR A 24 18.36 19.26 13.29
CA TYR A 24 18.09 18.41 14.47
C TYR A 24 16.78 18.76 15.19
N GLU A 25 16.16 19.89 14.83
CA GLU A 25 14.94 20.40 15.47
C GLU A 25 13.68 19.96 14.71
N VAL A 26 13.83 19.57 13.44
CA VAL A 26 12.72 19.14 12.59
C VAL A 26 12.37 17.68 12.87
N VAL A 27 11.31 17.47 13.65
CA VAL A 27 10.75 16.14 13.93
C VAL A 27 9.58 15.88 12.98
N TYR A 28 9.73 14.88 12.10
CA TYR A 28 8.63 14.41 11.25
C TYR A 28 7.85 13.31 11.97
N PRO A 29 6.63 13.59 12.49
CA PRO A 29 5.91 12.64 13.35
C PRO A 29 5.60 11.33 12.61
N LEU A 30 5.26 11.40 11.32
CA LEU A 30 4.92 10.22 10.52
C LEU A 30 6.13 9.31 10.25
N GLN A 31 7.27 9.90 9.91
CA GLN A 31 8.52 9.17 9.66
C GLN A 31 9.06 8.54 10.96
N SER A 32 9.03 9.29 12.07
CA SER A 32 9.48 8.82 13.39
C SER A 32 8.61 7.67 13.91
N ALA A 33 7.29 7.68 13.66
CA ALA A 33 6.38 6.63 14.09
C ALA A 33 6.72 5.25 13.48
N ILE A 34 7.14 5.20 12.21
CA ILE A 34 7.50 3.95 11.54
C ILE A 34 8.79 3.36 12.13
N PHE A 35 9.77 4.21 12.46
CA PHE A 35 10.98 3.75 13.15
C PHE A 35 10.69 3.19 14.53
N ILE A 36 9.79 3.83 15.28
CA ILE A 36 9.34 3.33 16.58
C ILE A 36 8.65 1.97 16.40
N LEU A 37 7.78 1.83 15.40
CA LEU A 37 7.09 0.57 15.12
C LEU A 37 8.07 -0.57 14.77
N TYR A 38 9.03 -0.34 13.88
CA TYR A 38 10.01 -1.37 13.50
C TYR A 38 10.93 -1.74 14.66
N THR A 39 11.34 -0.75 15.47
CA THR A 39 12.16 -1.00 16.66
C THR A 39 11.37 -1.78 17.71
N TYR A 40 10.11 -1.41 17.93
CA TYR A 40 9.22 -2.11 18.85
C TYR A 40 8.92 -3.54 18.40
N ALA A 41 8.64 -3.75 17.10
CA ALA A 41 8.45 -5.09 16.53
C ALA A 41 9.71 -5.96 16.68
N SER A 42 10.89 -5.39 16.44
CA SER A 42 12.17 -6.08 16.64
C SER A 42 12.38 -6.46 18.11
N LEU A 43 12.04 -5.55 19.04
CA LEU A 43 12.16 -5.75 20.48
C LEU A 43 11.18 -6.82 20.98
N ILE A 44 9.93 -6.80 20.52
CA ILE A 44 8.94 -7.84 20.79
C ILE A 44 9.46 -9.20 20.32
N MET A 45 9.96 -9.31 19.09
CA MET A 45 10.53 -10.56 18.58
C MET A 45 11.75 -11.02 19.39
N LEU A 46 12.52 -10.09 19.98
CA LEU A 46 13.67 -10.43 20.82
C LEU A 46 13.25 -10.89 22.22
N LEU A 47 12.20 -10.32 22.81
CA LEU A 47 11.73 -10.62 24.17
C LEU A 47 10.77 -11.81 24.26
N ILE A 48 9.78 -11.88 23.37
CA ILE A 48 8.78 -12.96 23.36
C ILE A 48 9.45 -14.30 23.00
N ARG A 49 10.49 -14.27 22.18
CA ARG A 49 11.18 -15.45 21.67
C ARG A 49 11.90 -16.33 22.71
N PRO A 50 12.78 -15.81 23.59
CA PRO A 50 13.40 -16.63 24.64
C PRO A 50 12.34 -17.23 25.57
N PHE A 51 11.24 -16.50 25.80
CA PHE A 51 10.12 -16.98 26.59
C PHE A 51 9.42 -18.18 25.92
N PHE A 52 9.05 -18.09 24.63
CA PHE A 52 8.39 -19.18 23.93
C PHE A 52 9.30 -20.38 23.63
N ILE A 53 10.58 -20.17 23.32
CA ILE A 53 11.55 -21.27 23.10
C ILE A 53 11.81 -22.01 24.41
N SER A 54 11.82 -21.31 25.55
CA SER A 54 11.92 -21.95 26.87
C SER A 54 10.73 -22.86 27.18
N ILE A 55 9.57 -22.61 26.56
CA ILE A 55 8.34 -23.37 26.80
C ILE A 55 8.13 -24.47 25.73
N ILE A 56 8.47 -24.19 24.46
CA ILE A 56 8.18 -25.06 23.32
C ILE A 56 9.51 -25.51 22.69
N HIS A 57 9.88 -26.76 22.93
CA HIS A 57 11.13 -27.34 22.46
C HIS A 57 11.04 -27.76 20.97
N GLN A 58 11.06 -26.80 20.04
CA GLN A 58 11.02 -27.09 18.60
C GLN A 58 12.22 -26.50 17.83
N LYS A 59 13.09 -27.39 17.34
CA LYS A 59 14.28 -27.06 16.53
C LYS A 59 13.96 -26.52 15.13
N PHE A 60 12.81 -26.88 14.53
CA PHE A 60 12.47 -26.54 13.15
C PHE A 60 12.00 -25.10 12.92
N ILE A 61 11.44 -24.43 13.93
CA ILE A 61 10.96 -23.05 13.77
C ILE A 61 12.13 -22.05 13.73
N SER A 62 13.31 -22.46 14.16
CA SER A 62 14.49 -21.59 14.31
C SER A 62 14.85 -20.85 13.01
N ALA A 63 14.93 -21.53 11.86
CA ALA A 63 15.38 -20.93 10.59
C ALA A 63 14.44 -19.84 10.04
N SER A 64 13.12 -20.07 10.03
CA SER A 64 12.14 -19.07 9.59
C SER A 64 12.12 -17.84 10.50
N ILE A 65 12.38 -18.06 11.79
CA ILE A 65 12.41 -16.98 12.78
C ILE A 65 13.67 -16.12 12.65
N TYR A 66 14.84 -16.71 12.37
CA TYR A 66 16.07 -15.94 12.17
C TYR A 66 15.98 -15.02 10.94
N SER A 67 15.30 -15.47 9.89
CA SER A 67 15.00 -14.64 8.72
C SER A 67 14.17 -13.40 9.09
N ALA A 68 13.08 -13.58 9.86
CA ALA A 68 12.23 -12.49 10.31
C ALA A 68 12.98 -11.47 11.21
N LEU A 69 13.86 -11.95 12.10
CA LEU A 69 14.64 -11.08 12.98
C LEU A 69 15.62 -10.17 12.22
N HIS A 70 16.17 -10.64 11.09
CA HIS A 70 17.04 -9.84 10.22
C HIS A 70 16.24 -8.96 9.25
N PHE A 71 14.99 -9.33 8.97
CA PHE A 71 14.14 -8.59 8.05
C PHE A 71 13.73 -7.22 8.60
N TYR A 72 13.32 -7.11 9.86
CA TYR A 72 12.95 -5.82 10.47
C TYR A 72 14.07 -4.76 10.49
N PRO A 73 15.31 -5.06 10.91
CA PRO A 73 16.40 -4.08 10.84
C PRO A 73 16.78 -3.74 9.40
N CYS A 74 16.71 -4.70 8.47
CA CYS A 74 16.90 -4.44 7.04
C CYS A 74 15.83 -3.46 6.50
N LEU A 75 14.56 -3.67 6.84
CA LEU A 75 13.46 -2.76 6.53
C LEU A 75 13.68 -1.37 7.14
N LEU A 76 14.22 -1.29 8.36
CA LEU A 76 14.53 -0.02 9.02
C LEU A 76 15.60 0.75 8.25
N VAL A 77 16.70 0.09 7.85
CA VAL A 77 17.76 0.72 7.04
C VAL A 77 17.22 1.14 5.69
N LEU A 78 16.44 0.28 5.02
CA LEU A 78 15.81 0.60 3.74
C LEU A 78 14.87 1.81 3.88
N HIS A 79 14.06 1.86 4.94
CA HIS A 79 13.15 2.97 5.19
C HIS A 79 13.90 4.26 5.59
N ALA A 80 15.07 4.16 6.21
CA ALA A 80 15.92 5.33 6.49
C ALA A 80 16.55 5.90 5.22
N LEU A 81 16.94 5.06 4.26
CA LEU A 81 17.54 5.50 3.00
C LEU A 81 16.46 5.97 2.01
N CYS A 82 15.38 5.19 1.87
CA CYS A 82 14.35 5.38 0.86
C CYS A 82 13.05 6.02 1.38
N GLY A 83 12.97 6.39 2.67
CA GLY A 83 11.74 6.91 3.29
C GLY A 83 11.14 8.06 2.50
N GLY A 84 11.93 9.08 2.19
CA GLY A 84 11.48 10.21 1.38
C GLY A 84 10.93 9.82 0.00
N LEU A 85 11.52 8.82 -0.65
CA LEU A 85 11.05 8.29 -1.94
C LEU A 85 9.73 7.51 -1.80
N ILE A 86 9.59 6.74 -0.71
CA ILE A 86 8.37 5.98 -0.40
C ILE A 86 7.21 6.95 -0.18
N TYR A 87 7.41 8.02 0.60
CA TYR A 87 6.37 9.02 0.85
C TYR A 87 6.02 9.83 -0.39
N PHE A 88 7.00 10.15 -1.23
CA PHE A 88 6.76 10.80 -2.52
C PHE A 88 5.92 9.93 -3.45
N SER A 89 6.25 8.63 -3.52
CA SER A 89 5.59 7.70 -4.44
C SER A 89 4.27 7.15 -3.89
N PHE A 90 3.98 7.36 -2.60
CA PHE A 90 2.82 6.83 -1.89
C PHE A 90 1.48 7.01 -2.62
N PRO A 91 1.06 8.23 -3.03
CA PRO A 91 -0.22 8.40 -3.73
C PRO A 91 -0.27 7.63 -5.05
N ILE A 92 0.82 7.63 -5.81
CA ILE A 92 0.90 6.94 -7.10
C ILE A 92 0.83 5.42 -6.87
N LEU A 93 1.64 4.89 -5.95
CA LEU A 93 1.70 3.46 -5.64
C LEU A 93 0.35 2.92 -5.13
N THR A 94 -0.33 3.68 -4.26
CA THR A 94 -1.63 3.29 -3.71
C THR A 94 -2.72 3.29 -4.79
N ILE A 95 -2.77 4.31 -5.65
CA ILE A 95 -3.71 4.36 -6.79
C ILE A 95 -3.43 3.20 -7.74
N THR A 96 -2.19 3.01 -8.19
CA THR A 96 -1.85 1.96 -9.18
C THR A 96 -2.08 0.56 -8.62
N SER A 97 -1.70 0.32 -7.36
CA SER A 97 -1.91 -0.97 -6.69
C SER A 97 -3.41 -1.25 -6.53
N SER A 98 -4.20 -0.26 -6.11
CA SER A 98 -5.65 -0.43 -5.97
C SER A 98 -6.31 -0.75 -7.31
N VAL A 99 -5.99 -0.01 -8.38
CA VAL A 99 -6.56 -0.26 -9.71
C VAL A 99 -6.15 -1.63 -10.24
N LEU A 100 -4.87 -2.00 -10.09
CA LEU A 100 -4.36 -3.30 -10.53
C LEU A 100 -5.03 -4.46 -9.78
N LEU A 101 -5.05 -4.40 -8.45
CA LEU A 101 -5.63 -5.46 -7.61
C LEU A 101 -7.15 -5.58 -7.82
N ASN A 102 -7.84 -4.45 -8.03
CA ASN A 102 -9.26 -4.44 -8.38
C ASN A 102 -9.50 -5.11 -9.74
N ALA A 103 -8.67 -4.81 -10.76
CA ALA A 103 -8.74 -5.48 -12.05
C ALA A 103 -8.47 -6.98 -11.93
N ILE A 104 -7.43 -7.38 -11.17
CA ILE A 104 -7.12 -8.79 -10.91
C ILE A 104 -8.31 -9.48 -10.25
N HIS A 105 -8.89 -8.89 -9.20
CA HIS A 105 -10.04 -9.47 -8.51
C HIS A 105 -11.22 -9.72 -9.46
N PHE A 106 -11.56 -8.74 -10.30
CA PHE A 106 -12.64 -8.94 -11.27
C PHE A 106 -12.29 -9.96 -12.35
N THR A 107 -11.04 -10.04 -12.82
CA THR A 107 -10.62 -11.06 -13.80
C THR A 107 -10.71 -12.48 -13.23
N LEU A 108 -10.40 -12.67 -11.94
CA LEU A 108 -10.53 -13.98 -11.29
C LEU A 108 -11.99 -14.42 -11.21
N ILE A 109 -12.91 -13.51 -10.87
CA ILE A 109 -14.36 -13.80 -10.85
C ILE A 109 -14.87 -14.07 -12.27
N ALA A 110 -14.41 -13.31 -13.26
CA ALA A 110 -14.79 -13.45 -14.66
C ALA A 110 -14.31 -14.79 -15.27
N ASN A 111 -13.11 -15.24 -14.94
CA ASN A 111 -12.58 -16.53 -15.43
C ASN A 111 -13.40 -17.73 -14.94
N GLU A 112 -14.08 -17.60 -13.79
CA GLU A 112 -14.95 -18.66 -13.27
C GLU A 112 -16.33 -18.66 -13.95
N GLU A 113 -16.81 -17.53 -14.49
CA GLU A 113 -18.17 -17.35 -15.02
C GLU A 113 -18.14 -16.73 -16.42
N ASN A 114 -18.27 -17.52 -17.49
CA ASN A 114 -18.11 -17.05 -18.89
C ASN A 114 -19.21 -16.11 -19.41
N GLU A 115 -20.31 -15.91 -18.68
CA GLU A 115 -21.45 -15.10 -19.11
C GLU A 115 -21.66 -13.88 -18.18
N TRP A 116 -22.24 -12.81 -18.73
CA TRP A 116 -22.40 -11.53 -18.00
C TRP A 116 -23.39 -11.60 -16.83
N ILE A 117 -24.51 -12.32 -17.00
CA ILE A 117 -25.57 -12.44 -15.98
C ILE A 117 -25.08 -13.21 -14.73
N PRO A 118 -24.48 -14.42 -14.85
CA PRO A 118 -23.97 -15.14 -13.67
C PRO A 118 -22.82 -14.40 -12.99
N PHE A 119 -21.95 -13.72 -13.75
CA PHE A 119 -20.91 -12.84 -13.19
C PHE A 119 -21.50 -11.78 -12.25
N LEU A 120 -22.53 -11.04 -12.69
CA LEU A 120 -23.16 -10.01 -11.86
C LEU A 120 -23.83 -10.60 -10.62
N ARG A 121 -24.46 -11.76 -10.75
CA ARG A 121 -25.07 -12.46 -9.61
C ARG A 121 -24.02 -12.85 -8.57
N LYS A 122 -22.85 -13.31 -9.00
CA LYS A 122 -21.75 -13.71 -8.12
C LYS A 122 -21.06 -12.52 -7.46
N LEU A 123 -20.89 -11.43 -8.20
CA LEU A 123 -20.36 -10.18 -7.67
C LEU A 123 -21.30 -9.60 -6.59
N CYS A 124 -22.60 -9.55 -6.88
CA CYS A 124 -23.59 -9.01 -5.94
C CYS A 124 -23.97 -9.97 -4.80
N GLY A 125 -23.92 -11.28 -5.03
CA GLY A 125 -24.44 -12.29 -4.10
C GLY A 125 -23.45 -12.75 -3.03
N ASN A 126 -22.14 -12.60 -3.25
CA ASN A 126 -21.13 -12.99 -2.26
C ASN A 126 -20.63 -11.76 -1.48
N ILE A 127 -20.80 -11.80 -0.15
CA ILE A 127 -20.32 -10.76 0.75
C ILE A 127 -18.80 -10.56 0.68
N GLN A 128 -18.03 -11.62 0.40
CA GLN A 128 -16.57 -11.54 0.31
C GLN A 128 -16.13 -10.65 -0.86
N ASN A 129 -16.79 -10.78 -2.01
CA ASN A 129 -16.49 -9.97 -3.19
C ASN A 129 -16.79 -8.48 -2.94
N TRP A 130 -17.89 -8.20 -2.23
CA TRP A 130 -18.21 -6.84 -1.79
C TRP A 130 -17.18 -6.27 -0.82
N ILE A 131 -16.72 -7.05 0.16
CA ILE A 131 -15.68 -6.63 1.11
C ILE A 131 -14.40 -6.28 0.35
N ILE A 132 -13.98 -7.15 -0.57
CA ILE A 132 -12.77 -6.91 -1.38
C ILE A 132 -12.94 -5.63 -2.21
N TYR A 133 -14.07 -5.45 -2.89
CA TYR A 133 -14.34 -4.24 -3.67
C TYR A 133 -14.33 -2.96 -2.81
N LEU A 134 -14.93 -3.02 -1.63
CA LEU A 134 -14.96 -1.91 -0.66
C LEU A 134 -13.54 -1.55 -0.20
N ILE A 135 -12.69 -2.53 0.10
CA ILE A 135 -11.28 -2.29 0.45
C ILE A 135 -10.54 -1.55 -0.67
N HIS A 136 -10.76 -1.92 -1.93
CA HIS A 136 -10.14 -1.23 -3.07
C HIS A 136 -10.67 0.20 -3.24
N ILE A 137 -11.97 0.43 -3.04
CA ILE A 137 -12.56 1.77 -3.02
C ILE A 137 -11.89 2.63 -1.95
N ILE A 138 -11.77 2.13 -0.72
CA ILE A 138 -11.10 2.87 0.37
C ILE A 138 -9.65 3.14 0.02
N LEU A 139 -8.93 2.15 -0.51
CA LEU A 139 -7.51 2.31 -0.85
C LEU A 139 -7.31 3.36 -1.96
N LEU A 140 -8.17 3.35 -2.97
CA LEU A 140 -8.14 4.31 -4.07
C LEU A 140 -8.57 5.71 -3.60
N LEU A 141 -9.52 5.79 -2.68
CA LEU A 141 -9.91 7.03 -1.99
C LEU A 141 -8.72 7.62 -1.21
N CYS A 142 -8.03 6.81 -0.39
CA CYS A 142 -6.84 7.25 0.34
C CYS A 142 -5.74 7.73 -0.59
N GLY A 143 -5.51 7.03 -1.71
CA GLY A 143 -4.54 7.43 -2.73
C GLY A 143 -4.89 8.75 -3.41
N LEU A 144 -6.17 8.94 -3.78
CA LEU A 144 -6.65 10.16 -4.43
C LEU A 144 -6.59 11.36 -3.49
N VAL A 145 -7.04 11.21 -2.24
CA VAL A 145 -6.95 12.25 -1.20
C VAL A 145 -5.49 12.65 -0.96
N SER A 146 -4.58 11.67 -0.92
CA SER A 146 -3.15 11.93 -0.76
C SER A 146 -2.54 12.63 -1.97
N PHE A 147 -3.09 12.42 -3.17
CA PHE A 147 -2.63 13.04 -4.41
C PHE A 147 -3.13 14.48 -4.56
N THR A 148 -4.40 14.74 -4.28
CA THR A 148 -5.01 16.07 -4.46
C THR A 148 -4.73 17.02 -3.29
N GLN A 149 -4.40 16.48 -2.10
CA GLN A 149 -4.18 17.25 -0.87
C GLN A 149 -5.38 18.12 -0.41
N ILE A 150 -6.51 18.06 -1.15
CA ILE A 150 -7.77 18.76 -0.91
C ILE A 150 -7.54 20.22 -0.48
N GLU A 151 -6.78 20.96 -1.30
CA GLU A 151 -6.53 22.38 -1.04
C GLU A 151 -7.68 23.25 -1.56
N ASN A 152 -8.40 22.80 -2.60
CA ASN A 152 -9.47 23.55 -3.24
C ASN A 152 -10.84 22.84 -3.11
N GLU A 153 -11.91 23.63 -3.14
CA GLU A 153 -13.29 23.10 -3.13
C GLU A 153 -13.63 22.24 -4.37
N TYR A 154 -12.92 22.43 -5.48
CA TYR A 154 -13.12 21.63 -6.70
C TYR A 154 -12.54 20.21 -6.59
N ASP A 155 -11.61 19.96 -5.64
CA ASP A 155 -10.99 18.64 -5.49
C ASP A 155 -12.00 17.59 -4.99
N TYR A 156 -13.07 18.03 -4.32
CA TYR A 156 -14.17 17.15 -3.90
C TYR A 156 -14.94 16.55 -5.08
N ILE A 157 -14.94 17.22 -6.24
CA ILE A 157 -15.61 16.72 -7.45
C ILE A 157 -14.87 15.48 -8.01
N LEU A 158 -13.58 15.32 -7.67
CA LEU A 158 -12.78 14.18 -8.13
C LEU A 158 -13.06 12.91 -7.32
N LEU A 159 -13.57 13.00 -6.09
CA LEU A 159 -13.87 11.85 -5.22
C LEU A 159 -14.76 10.76 -5.84
N PRO A 160 -15.87 11.06 -6.56
CA PRO A 160 -16.66 10.02 -7.22
C PRO A 160 -15.91 9.24 -8.30
N ILE A 161 -14.75 9.71 -8.78
CA ILE A 161 -13.94 8.96 -9.77
C ILE A 161 -13.42 7.63 -9.23
N VAL A 162 -13.42 7.45 -7.91
CA VAL A 162 -13.00 6.21 -7.24
C VAL A 162 -13.85 5.01 -7.67
N PHE A 163 -15.11 5.21 -8.07
CA PHE A 163 -15.97 4.12 -8.55
C PHE A 163 -15.76 3.78 -10.02
N LEU A 164 -15.08 4.66 -10.77
CA LEU A 164 -14.88 4.54 -12.21
C LEU A 164 -14.20 3.22 -12.62
N PRO A 165 -13.14 2.73 -11.96
CA PRO A 165 -12.46 1.50 -12.38
C PRO A 165 -13.38 0.26 -12.31
N GLY A 166 -14.22 0.17 -11.27
CA GLY A 166 -15.18 -0.92 -11.13
C GLY A 166 -16.28 -0.87 -12.19
N LEU A 167 -16.85 0.33 -12.41
CA LEU A 167 -17.88 0.54 -13.43
C LEU A 167 -17.35 0.27 -14.85
N LEU A 168 -16.15 0.76 -15.16
CA LEU A 168 -15.50 0.51 -16.45
C LEU A 168 -15.26 -0.98 -16.65
N TYR A 169 -14.78 -1.71 -15.64
CA TYR A 169 -14.58 -3.14 -15.77
C TYR A 169 -15.89 -3.88 -16.06
N ILE A 170 -16.95 -3.59 -15.30
CA ILE A 170 -18.27 -4.23 -15.49
C ILE A 170 -18.82 -3.94 -16.89
N LEU A 171 -18.64 -2.70 -17.38
CA LEU A 171 -19.02 -2.30 -18.74
C LEU A 171 -18.20 -3.04 -19.79
N LEU A 172 -16.86 -3.05 -19.64
CA LEU A 172 -15.96 -3.73 -20.56
C LEU A 172 -16.22 -5.23 -20.60
N TYR A 173 -16.52 -5.86 -19.47
CA TYR A 173 -16.77 -7.29 -19.41
C TYR A 173 -17.91 -7.72 -20.35
N LYS A 174 -18.97 -6.92 -20.45
CA LYS A 174 -20.06 -7.13 -21.41
C LYS A 174 -19.57 -7.16 -22.87
N PHE A 175 -18.58 -6.35 -23.21
CA PHE A 175 -18.03 -6.25 -24.56
C PHE A 175 -16.89 -7.25 -24.81
N THR A 176 -16.14 -7.62 -23.79
CA THR A 176 -15.02 -8.57 -23.87
C THR A 176 -15.51 -10.03 -23.90
N GLY A 177 -16.64 -10.33 -23.27
CA GLY A 177 -17.21 -11.69 -23.19
C GLY A 177 -17.76 -12.29 -24.49
N THR A 178 -17.56 -11.65 -25.65
CA THR A 178 -18.10 -12.12 -26.94
C THR A 178 -17.12 -12.86 -27.84
N ASN A 179 -15.85 -12.99 -27.46
CA ASN A 179 -14.85 -13.72 -28.26
C ASN A 179 -14.28 -14.92 -27.50
N THR A 180 -15.09 -15.97 -27.37
CA THR A 180 -14.56 -17.31 -27.11
C THR A 180 -13.68 -17.73 -28.29
N ILE A 181 -12.36 -17.60 -28.15
CA ILE A 181 -11.46 -18.52 -28.83
C ILE A 181 -11.72 -19.88 -28.17
N ARG A 182 -12.66 -20.64 -28.74
CA ARG A 182 -12.79 -22.07 -28.42
C ARG A 182 -11.40 -22.69 -28.65
N PRO A 183 -10.79 -23.37 -27.66
CA PRO A 183 -9.71 -24.27 -27.98
C PRO A 183 -10.29 -25.31 -28.94
N ILE A 184 -9.81 -25.27 -30.19
CA ILE A 184 -10.02 -26.35 -31.15
C ILE A 184 -9.41 -27.57 -30.49
N GLY A 185 -10.23 -28.61 -30.33
CA GLY A 185 -9.89 -29.78 -29.53
C GLY A 185 -8.58 -30.45 -29.94
N ASN A 186 -8.01 -31.15 -28.97
CA ASN A 186 -7.45 -32.49 -29.11
C ASN A 186 -7.57 -33.20 -27.76
#